data_AF-A0A7Y2Y3X8-F1
#
_entry.id   AF-A0A7Y2Y3X8-F1
#
_cell.length_a   1.000
_cell.length_b   1.000
_cell.length_c   1.000
_cell.angle_alpha   90.00
_cell.angle_beta   90.00
_cell.angle_gamma   90.00
#
_symmetry.space_group_name_H-M   'P 1'
#
loop_
_entity.id
_entity.type
_entity.pdbx_description
1 polymer ?
#
loop_
_entity_poly.entity_id
_entity_poly.type
_entity_poly.pdbx_seq_one_letter_code
_entity_poly.pdbx_strand_id
1 'polypeptide(L)' 'MKDFFYAIQDLFVNTLFAPLDALRELELSNWFGANIMSWIFMAIGSVAFVYWMLQLKKYNDNNEEDKSVSAHSYL' A
#
# COMPACT_ATOMS: atom_id res chain seq x y z
N MET A 1 -0.16 -6.39 42.86
CA MET A 1 0.85 -6.28 41.76
C MET A 1 0.59 -7.28 40.65
N LYS A 2 0.43 -8.59 40.92
CA LYS A 2 0.15 -9.61 39.87
C LYS A 2 -1.12 -9.32 39.06
N ASP A 3 -2.20 -8.92 39.73
CA ASP A 3 -3.49 -8.67 39.07
C ASP A 3 -3.44 -7.52 38.06
N PHE A 4 -2.59 -6.51 38.31
CA PHE A 4 -2.37 -5.42 37.36
C PHE A 4 -1.75 -5.93 36.05
N PHE A 5 -0.75 -6.83 36.14
CA PHE A 5 -0.13 -7.42 34.96
C PHE A 5 -1.04 -8.44 34.26
N TYR A 6 -1.88 -9.17 34.99
CA TYR A 6 -2.90 -10.04 34.38
C TYR A 6 -3.96 -9.24 33.63
N ALA A 7 -4.40 -8.10 34.16
CA ALA A 7 -5.33 -7.22 33.45
C ALA A 7 -4.72 -6.68 32.15
N ILE A 8 -3.43 -6.34 32.15
CA ILE A 8 -2.72 -5.96 30.91
C ILE A 8 -2.69 -7.14 29.93
N GLN A 9 -2.31 -8.34 30.40
CA GLN A 9 -2.27 -9.53 29.54
C GLN A 9 -3.64 -9.80 28.90
N ASP A 10 -4.70 -9.74 29.68
CA ASP A 10 -6.07 -10.00 29.22
C ASP A 10 -6.52 -8.97 28.16
N LEU A 11 -6.25 -7.69 28.41
CA LEU A 11 -6.53 -6.62 27.44
C LEU A 11 -5.83 -6.86 26.11
N PHE A 12 -4.54 -7.20 26.12
CA PHE A 12 -3.79 -7.36 24.87
C PHE A 12 -4.10 -8.67 24.16
N VAL A 13 -4.01 -9.80 24.86
CA VAL A 13 -4.13 -11.13 24.24
C VAL A 13 -5.57 -11.43 23.86
N ASN A 14 -6.52 -11.23 24.77
CA ASN A 14 -7.89 -11.68 24.56
C ASN A 14 -8.78 -10.62 23.91
N THR A 15 -8.44 -9.33 24.02
CA THR A 15 -9.24 -8.24 23.42
C THR A 15 -8.56 -7.63 22.19
N LEU A 16 -7.38 -7.01 22.34
CA LEU A 16 -6.77 -6.24 21.25
C LEU A 16 -6.16 -7.11 20.14
N PHE A 17 -5.69 -8.31 20.47
CA PHE A 17 -5.08 -9.24 19.49
C PHE A 17 -6.07 -10.23 18.90
N ALA A 18 -7.31 -10.30 19.38
CA ALA A 18 -8.34 -11.17 18.80
C ALA A 18 -8.51 -11.02 17.28
N PRO A 19 -8.48 -9.80 16.70
CA PRO A 19 -8.50 -9.64 15.24
C PRO A 19 -7.25 -10.21 14.54
N LEU A 20 -6.07 -10.15 15.18
CA LEU A 20 -4.83 -10.70 14.62
C LEU A 20 -4.82 -12.23 14.68
N ASP A 21 -5.38 -12.81 15.75
CA ASP A 21 -5.59 -14.25 15.85
C ASP A 21 -6.58 -14.75 14.78
N ALA A 22 -7.68 -14.02 14.56
CA ALA A 22 -8.62 -14.34 13.48
C ALA A 22 -7.97 -14.30 12.10
N LEU A 23 -7.07 -13.33 11.83
CA LEU A 23 -6.31 -13.28 10.58
C LEU A 23 -5.35 -14.45 10.43
N ARG A 24 -4.70 -14.86 11.52
CA ARG A 24 -3.80 -16.03 11.54
C ARG A 24 -4.56 -17.33 11.28
N GLU A 25 -5.74 -17.51 11.87
CA GLU A 25 -6.58 -18.68 11.59
C GLU A 25 -7.10 -18.67 10.15
N LEU A 26 -7.48 -17.49 9.64
CA LEU A 26 -7.91 -17.33 8.26
C LEU A 26 -6.78 -17.68 7.26
N GLU A 27 -5.53 -17.35 7.56
CA GLU A 27 -4.38 -17.65 6.72
C GLU A 27 -4.25 -19.16 6.42
N LEU A 28 -4.49 -20.01 7.43
CA LEU A 28 -4.39 -21.47 7.31
C LEU A 28 -5.41 -22.07 6.32
N SER A 29 -6.51 -21.38 6.06
CA SER A 29 -7.58 -21.85 5.17
C SER A 29 -7.72 -21.02 3.88
N ASN A 30 -7.33 -19.74 3.91
CA ASN A 30 -7.45 -18.82 2.79
C ASN A 30 -6.39 -17.70 2.88
N TRP A 31 -5.25 -17.97 2.26
CA TRP A 31 -4.14 -17.02 2.15
C TRP A 31 -4.54 -15.69 1.48
N PHE A 32 -5.41 -15.71 0.46
CA PHE A 32 -5.86 -14.49 -0.22
C PHE A 32 -6.71 -13.62 0.71
N GLY A 33 -7.62 -14.24 1.46
CA GLY A 33 -8.47 -13.55 2.44
C GLY A 33 -7.67 -12.93 3.58
N ALA A 34 -6.69 -13.67 4.11
CA ALA A 34 -5.79 -13.17 5.16
C ALA A 34 -4.95 -11.96 4.71
N ASN A 35 -4.69 -11.84 3.40
CA ASN A 35 -3.93 -10.75 2.80
C ASN A 35 -4.79 -9.67 2.13
N ILE A 36 -6.10 -9.62 2.40
CA ILE A 36 -7.03 -8.72 1.70
C ILE A 36 -6.63 -7.24 1.78
N MET A 37 -6.07 -6.81 2.92
CA MET A 37 -5.61 -5.43 3.09
C MET A 37 -4.42 -5.11 2.16
N SER A 38 -3.48 -6.03 2.03
CA SER A 38 -2.37 -5.93 1.08
C SER A 38 -2.89 -5.85 -0.36
N TRP A 39 -3.86 -6.68 -0.72
CA TRP A 39 -4.50 -6.63 -2.04
C TRP A 39 -5.18 -5.29 -2.33
N ILE A 40 -5.90 -4.73 -1.35
CA ILE A 40 -6.52 -3.41 -1.46
C ILE A 40 -5.45 -2.32 -1.68
N PHE A 41 -4.38 -2.32 -0.90
CA PHE A 41 -3.29 -1.34 -1.07
C PHE A 41 -2.61 -1.46 -2.43
N MET A 42 -2.35 -2.68 -2.89
CA MET A 42 -1.78 -2.92 -4.22
C MET A 42 -2.72 -2.45 -5.33
N ALA A 43 -4.03 -2.65 -5.19
CA ALA A 43 -5.02 -2.18 -6.17
C ALA A 43 -5.08 -0.65 -6.22
N ILE A 44 -5.13 0.02 -5.05
CA ILE A 44 -5.11 1.49 -4.97
C ILE A 44 -3.83 2.05 -5.60
N GLY A 45 -2.68 1.50 -5.25
CA GLY A 45 -1.39 1.91 -5.82
C GLY A 45 -1.34 1.72 -7.33
N SER A 46 -1.87 0.60 -7.84
CA SER A 46 -1.94 0.32 -9.28
C SER A 46 -2.83 1.33 -10.02
N VAL A 47 -4.00 1.65 -9.48
CA VAL A 47 -4.92 2.65 -10.07
C VAL A 47 -4.27 4.04 -10.07
N ALA A 48 -3.67 4.45 -8.96
CA ALA A 48 -2.97 5.73 -8.86
C ALA A 48 -1.80 5.83 -9.85
N PHE A 49 -1.01 4.75 -9.99
CA PHE A 49 0.09 4.67 -10.95
C PHE A 49 -0.41 4.82 -12.40
N VAL A 50 -1.42 4.05 -12.81
CA VAL A 50 -2.00 4.14 -14.15
C VAL A 50 -2.55 5.55 -14.42
N TYR A 51 -3.26 6.13 -13.46
CA TYR A 51 -3.77 7.50 -13.57
C TYR A 51 -2.65 8.51 -13.81
N TRP A 52 -1.55 8.45 -13.05
CA TRP A 52 -0.40 9.34 -13.26
C TRP A 52 0.33 9.12 -14.58
N MET A 53 0.49 7.88 -15.03
CA MET A 53 1.08 7.62 -16.34
C MET A 53 0.23 8.23 -17.47
N LEU A 54 -1.10 8.18 -17.36
CA LEU A 54 -2.00 8.81 -18.32
C LEU A 54 -1.93 10.34 -18.27
N GLN A 55 -1.80 10.95 -17.09
CA GLN A 55 -1.59 12.40 -16.98
C GLN A 55 -0.29 12.83 -17.66
N LEU A 56 0.83 12.14 -17.39
CA LEU A 56 2.11 12.44 -18.02
C LEU A 56 2.03 12.32 -19.54
N LYS A 57 1.39 11.26 -20.04
CA LYS A 57 1.15 11.08 -21.48
C LYS A 57 0.37 12.25 -22.06
N LYS A 58 -0.73 12.66 -21.41
CA LYS A 58 -1.56 13.80 -21.86
C LYS A 58 -0.73 15.07 -22.04
N TYR A 59 0.14 15.41 -21.07
CA TYR A 59 0.98 16.59 -21.18
C TYR A 59 2.07 16.46 -22.25
N ASN A 60 2.68 15.28 -22.39
CA ASN A 60 3.64 15.03 -23.47
C ASN A 60 3.00 15.15 -24.86
N ASP A 61 1.75 14.72 -25.01
CA ASP A 61 1.01 14.75 -26.29
C ASP A 61 0.46 16.15 -26.63
N ASN A 62 0.45 17.09 -25.66
CA ASN A 62 -0.10 18.45 -25.86
C ASN A 62 0.81 19.38 -26.69
N ASN A 63 2.04 18.98 -27.06
CA ASN A 63 3.00 19.79 -27.84
C ASN A 63 3.30 21.19 -27.25
N GLU A 64 3.04 21.42 -25.95
CA GLU A 64 3.32 22.68 -25.26
C GLU A 64 4.76 22.74 -24.70
N GLU A 65 5.47 21.61 -24.64
CA GLU A 65 6.85 21.56 -24.16
C GLU A 65 7.85 21.98 -25.25
N ASP A 66 8.73 22.92 -24.90
CA ASP A 66 9.92 23.22 -25.70
C ASP A 66 10.94 22.08 -25.56
N LYS A 67 11.10 21.30 -26.63
CA LYS A 67 12.04 20.17 -26.72
C LYS A 67 13.32 20.56 -27.47
N SER A 68 13.60 21.85 -27.64
CA SER A 68 14.83 22.31 -28.28
C SER A 68 16.05 21.88 -27.47
N VAL A 69 17.03 21.30 -28.17
CA VAL A 69 18.27 20.82 -27.57
C VAL A 69 19.27 21.98 -27.55
N SER A 70 19.67 22.45 -26.36
CA SER A 70 20.68 23.52 -26.21
C SER A 70 22.13 23.02 -26.26
N ALA A 71 22.37 21.84 -26.82
CA ALA A 71 23.72 21.26 -26.86
C ALA A 71 24.61 22.08 -27.81
N HIS A 72 25.72 22.59 -27.27
CA HIS A 72 26.74 23.26 -28.06
C HIS A 72 27.47 22.21 -28.92
N SER A 73 27.62 22.49 -30.21
CA SER A 73 28.44 21.65 -31.09
C SER A 73 29.90 21.76 -30.64
N TYR A 74 30.49 20.66 -30.18
CA TYR A 74 31.92 20.60 -29.88
C TYR A 74 32.69 20.54 -31.21
N LEU A 75 33.13 21.70 -31.69
CA LEU A 75 34.24 21.84 -32.64
C LEU A 75 35.49 22.27 -31.87
#